data_AF-A0A1H1IEJ3-F1
#
_entry.id   AF-A0A1H1IEJ3-F1
#
_cell.length_a   1.000
_cell.length_b   1.000
_cell.length_c   1.000
_cell.angle_alpha   90.00
_cell.angle_beta   90.00
_cell.angle_gamma   90.00
#
_symmetry.space_group_name_H-M   'P 1'
#
loop_
_entity.id
_entity.type
_entity.pdbx_description
1 polymer ?
#
loop_
_entity_poly.entity_id
_entity_poly.type
_entity_poly.pdbx_seq_one_letter_code
_entity_poly.pdbx_strand_id
1 'polypeptide(L)' 'MAIVRIEAVKDDRSDLYFVEIYNPADAQQPFITTEPRYKSAAAAETDTLAILAAATNNPAKTRQG' A
#
# COMPACT_ATOMS: atom_id res chain seq x y z
N MET A 1 6.02 8.46 16.84
CA MET A 1 5.17 7.29 16.56
C MET A 1 4.83 7.31 15.08
N ALA A 2 4.84 6.17 14.40
CA ALA A 2 4.36 6.08 13.01
C ALA A 2 2.83 6.27 13.00
N ILE A 3 2.33 7.04 12.03
CA ILE A 3 0.88 7.30 11.91
C ILE A 3 0.17 6.12 11.23
N VAL A 4 0.83 5.50 10.25
CA VAL A 4 0.33 4.36 9.50
C VAL A 4 1.34 3.21 9.53
N ARG A 5 0.83 1.98 9.41
CA ARG A 5 1.62 0.76 9.16
C ARG A 5 1.21 0.22 7.80
N ILE A 6 2.20 -0.16 7.00
CA ILE A 6 2.01 -0.71 5.65
C ILE A 6 2.67 -2.08 5.64
N GLU A 7 1.93 -3.10 5.20
CA GLU A 7 2.42 -4.48 5.17
C GLU A 7 2.22 -5.11 3.80
N ALA A 8 3.24 -5.80 3.31
CA ALA A 8 3.12 -6.69 2.16
C ALA A 8 2.66 -8.07 2.66
N VAL A 9 1.47 -8.50 2.25
CA VAL A 9 0.85 -9.74 2.71
C VAL A 9 0.76 -10.72 1.56
N LYS A 10 1.06 -11.99 1.83
CA LYS A 10 0.93 -13.07 0.85
C LYS A 10 -0.51 -13.57 0.81
N ASP A 11 -1.10 -13.64 -0.38
CA ASP A 11 -2.39 -14.29 -0.60
C ASP A 11 -2.19 -15.79 -0.85
N ASP A 12 -2.78 -16.61 0.01
CA ASP A 12 -2.65 -18.07 -0.05
C ASP A 12 -3.34 -18.69 -1.27
N ARG A 13 -4.27 -17.97 -1.90
CA ARG A 13 -5.04 -18.48 -3.05
C ARG A 13 -4.30 -18.32 -4.37
N SER A 14 -3.63 -17.19 -4.56
CA SER A 14 -2.95 -16.84 -5.81
C SER A 14 -1.43 -16.97 -5.75
N ASP A 15 -0.84 -17.16 -4.56
CA ASP A 15 0.61 -17.10 -4.33
C ASP A 15 1.23 -15.72 -4.67
N LEU A 16 0.38 -14.70 -4.83
CA LEU A 16 0.79 -13.31 -5.05
C LEU A 16 0.78 -12.53 -3.73
N TYR A 17 1.41 -11.37 -3.75
CA TYR A 17 1.41 -10.42 -2.65
C TYR A 17 0.48 -9.24 -2.95
N PHE A 18 -0.12 -8.71 -1.89
CA PHE A 18 -0.91 -7.47 -1.86
C PHE A 18 -0.41 -6.58 -0.73
N VAL A 19 -0.99 -5.38 -0.61
CA VAL A 19 -0.63 -4.40 0.42
C VAL A 19 -1.83 -4.17 1.33
N GLU A 20 -1.55 -4.16 2.63
CA GLU A 20 -2.47 -3.70 3.67
C GLU A 20 -1.96 -2.40 4.29
N ILE A 21 -2.86 -1.47 4.53
CA ILE A 21 -2.56 -0.18 5.18
C ILE A 21 -3.42 -0.06 6.43
N TYR A 22 -2.77 0.12 7.57
CA TYR A 22 -3.38 0.26 8.88
C TYR A 22 -3.32 1.71 9.33
N ASN A 23 -4.45 2.25 9.79
CA ASN A 23 -4.57 3.58 10.37
C ASN A 23 -5.60 3.57 11.52
N PRO A 24 -5.20 3.83 12.78
CA PRO A 24 -3.83 4.09 13.23
C PRO A 24 -2.91 2.88 13.02
N ALA A 25 -1.59 3.08 13.11
CA ALA A 25 -0.60 2.04 12.82
C ALA A 25 -0.77 0.74 13.64
N ASP A 26 -1.36 0.83 14.84
CA ASP A 26 -1.65 -0.26 15.76
C ASP A 26 -3.07 -0.86 15.61
N ALA A 27 -3.83 -0.41 14.59
CA ALA A 27 -5.13 -0.99 14.30
C ALA A 27 -5.00 -2.51 14.02
N GLN A 28 -5.98 -3.26 14.54
CA GLN A 28 -6.04 -4.72 14.34
C GLN A 28 -6.52 -5.11 12.94
N GLN A 29 -7.21 -4.20 12.25
CA GLN A 29 -7.75 -4.44 10.92
C GLN A 29 -7.24 -3.36 9.95
N PRO A 30 -6.96 -3.73 8.69
CA PRO A 30 -6.52 -2.77 7.70
C PRO A 30 -7.63 -1.77 7.37
N PHE A 31 -7.25 -0.52 7.15
CA PHE A 31 -8.10 0.50 6.57
C PHE A 31 -8.24 0.34 5.06
N ILE A 32 -7.18 -0.13 4.39
CA ILE A 32 -7.14 -0.42 2.95
C ILE A 32 -6.46 -1.77 2.73
N THR A 33 -7.05 -2.57 1.85
CA THR A 33 -6.48 -3.81 1.33
C THR A 33 -6.50 -3.74 -0.20
N THR A 34 -5.36 -3.95 -0.85
CA THR A 34 -5.28 -3.99 -2.31
C THR A 34 -5.54 -5.39 -2.86
N GLU A 35 -5.73 -5.49 -4.18
CA GLU A 35 -5.77 -6.79 -4.86
C GLU A 35 -4.36 -7.43 -4.90
N PRO A 36 -4.26 -8.79 -4.84
CA PRO A 36 -3.00 -9.51 -5.05
C PRO A 36 -2.50 -9.35 -6.49
N ARG A 37 -1.29 -8.84 -6.64
CA ARG A 37 -0.70 -8.57 -7.97
C ARG A 37 0.82 -8.66 -8.03
N TYR A 38 1.50 -8.69 -6.89
CA TYR A 38 2.96 -8.68 -6.84
C TYR A 38 3.52 -10.10 -6.70
N LYS A 39 4.66 -10.36 -7.33
CA LYS A 39 5.33 -11.69 -7.24
C LYS A 39 6.15 -11.88 -5.97
N SER A 40 6.40 -10.82 -5.20
CA SER A 40 7.17 -10.85 -3.97
C SER A 40 6.80 -9.67 -3.06
N ALA A 41 7.07 -9.80 -1.76
CA ALA A 41 6.92 -8.71 -0.80
C ALA A 41 7.76 -7.49 -1.19
N ALA A 42 9.02 -7.70 -1.60
CA ALA A 42 9.91 -6.62 -2.03
C ALA A 42 9.37 -5.82 -3.23
N ALA A 43 8.69 -6.49 -4.16
CA ALA A 43 8.04 -5.81 -5.28
C ALA A 43 6.86 -4.95 -4.83
N ALA A 44 6.04 -5.45 -3.89
CA ALA A 44 4.93 -4.71 -3.30
C ALA A 44 5.42 -3.48 -2.52
N GLU A 45 6.47 -3.62 -1.73
CA GLU A 45 7.10 -2.53 -0.96
C GLU A 45 7.67 -1.45 -1.89
N THR A 46 8.45 -1.86 -2.90
CA THR A 46 9.10 -0.94 -3.85
C THR A 46 8.06 -0.10 -4.61
N ASP A 47 6.98 -0.75 -5.09
CA ASP A 47 5.91 -0.05 -5.80
C ASP A 47 5.14 0.90 -4.88
N THR A 48 4.89 0.48 -3.63
CA THR A 48 4.23 1.34 -2.64
C THR A 48 5.04 2.61 -2.35
N LEU A 49 6.36 2.47 -2.17
CA LEU A 49 7.26 3.62 -2.00
C LEU A 49 7.25 4.53 -3.24
N ALA A 50 7.27 3.96 -4.45
CA ALA A 50 7.21 4.72 -5.68
C ALA A 50 5.89 5.51 -5.80
N ILE A 51 4.75 4.90 -5.48
CA ILE A 51 3.44 5.54 -5.49
C ILE A 51 3.39 6.69 -4.48
N LEU A 52 3.86 6.47 -3.25
CA LEU A 52 3.90 7.50 -2.21
C LEU A 52 4.81 8.68 -2.61
N ALA A 53 6.00 8.39 -3.15
CA ALA A 53 6.91 9.42 -3.65
C ALA A 53 6.30 10.21 -4.81
N ALA A 54 5.63 9.54 -5.75
CA ALA A 54 4.95 10.18 -6.88
C ALA A 54 3.77 11.05 -6.43
N ALA A 55 2.97 10.59 -5.46
CA ALA A 55 1.86 11.35 -4.89
C ALA A 55 2.33 12.61 -4.14
N THR A 56 3.52 12.56 -3.52
CA THR A 56 4.11 13.71 -2.82
C THR A 56 4.66 14.74 -3.80
N ASN A 57 5.22 14.30 -4.92
CA ASN A 57 5.87 15.18 -5.90
C ASN A 57 4.92 15.76 -6.95
N ASN A 58 3.72 15.19 -7.12
CA ASN A 58 2.68 15.80 -7.94
C ASN A 58 1.76 16.65 -7.04
N PRO A 59 1.80 17.99 -7.12
CA PRO A 59 0.72 18.78 -6.53
C PRO A 59 -0.58 18.27 -7.15
N ALA A 60 -1.53 17.88 -6.29
CA ALA A 60 -2.77 17.25 -6.70
C ALA A 60 -3.30 17.92 -7.97
N LYS A 61 -3.43 17.16 -9.07
CA LYS A 61 -4.27 17.61 -10.18
C LYS A 61 -5.67 17.72 -9.58
N THR A 62 -6.02 18.91 -9.10
CA THR A 62 -7.41 19.32 -8.92
C THR A 62 -8.08 18.96 -10.23
N ARG A 63 -8.98 17.98 -10.21
CA ARG A 63 -9.81 17.65 -11.36
C ARG A 63 -10.55 18.95 -11.71
N GLN A 64 -10.07 19.68 -12.71
CA GLN A 64 -10.84 20.75 -13.33
C GLN A 64 -11.93 20.04 -14.12
N GLY A 65 -13.15 20.12 -13.59
CA GLY A 65 -14.37 19.84 -14.34
C GLY A 65 -14.73 21.01 -15.24
#